data_AF-A0A409XU09-F1
#
_entry.id   AF-A0A409XU09-F1
#
_cell.length_a   1.000
_cell.length_b   1.000
_cell.length_c   1.000
_cell.angle_alpha   90.00
_cell.angle_beta   90.00
_cell.angle_gamma   90.00
#
_symmetry.space_group_name_H-M   'P 1'
#
loop_
_entity.id
_entity.type
_entity.pdbx_description
1 polymer ?
#
loop_
_entity_poly.entity_id
_entity_poly.type
_entity_poly.pdbx_seq_one_letter_code
_entity_poly.pdbx_strand_id
1 'polypeptide(L)'
;MCKHEMYVLVVYWRVSVWLIKTPFRIGDFYRGCGHFHGRYYTGETIDCNNVCCKTSRFHKHKTANNCGCAEVVIEERRIQNMFQIPFPECQRITR
;
A
#
# COMPACT_ATOMS: atom_id res chain seq x y z
N MET A 1 -19.51 -10.77 6.01
CA MET A 1 -18.07 -11.15 5.99
C MET A 1 -17.29 -10.12 5.18
N CYS A 2 -17.03 -8.93 5.76
CA CYS A 2 -16.10 -7.98 5.15
C CYS A 2 -14.70 -8.52 5.43
N LYS A 3 -13.94 -8.82 4.37
CA LYS A 3 -12.56 -9.29 4.48
C LYS A 3 -11.79 -8.25 5.28
N HIS A 4 -11.35 -8.66 6.46
CA HIS A 4 -10.39 -7.94 7.27
C HIS A 4 -9.10 -7.86 6.48
N GLU A 5 -8.92 -6.80 5.69
CA GLU A 5 -7.57 -6.32 5.41
C GLU A 5 -7.21 -5.36 6.54
N MET A 6 -6.89 -5.97 7.68
CA MET A 6 -6.05 -5.33 8.68
C MET A 6 -4.72 -5.00 7.98
N TYR A 7 -4.56 -3.77 7.54
CA TYR A 7 -3.25 -3.25 7.19
C TYR A 7 -2.49 -3.09 8.49
N VAL A 8 -1.73 -4.15 8.78
CA VAL A 8 -0.89 -4.32 9.96
C VAL A 8 -0.08 -3.05 10.19
N LEU A 9 -0.38 -2.37 11.30
CA LEU A 9 0.58 -1.52 12.01
C LEU A 9 1.90 -2.31 12.04
N VAL A 10 2.90 -1.87 11.29
CA VAL A 10 4.22 -2.52 11.26
C VAL A 10 4.87 -2.26 12.62
N VAL A 11 4.54 -3.12 13.57
CA VAL A 11 5.26 -3.30 14.83
C VAL A 11 6.61 -3.90 14.46
N TYR A 12 7.68 -3.20 14.83
CA TYR A 12 9.07 -3.62 14.70
C TYR A 12 9.26 -5.03 15.28
N TRP A 13 9.99 -5.89 14.54
CA TRP A 13 11.03 -6.86 14.98
C TRP A 13 11.13 -8.05 14.01
N ARG A 14 12.03 -7.96 13.01
CA ARG A 14 12.96 -9.02 12.54
C ARG A 14 13.61 -8.62 11.21
N VAL A 15 14.90 -8.92 11.12
CA VAL A 15 15.82 -8.58 10.03
C VAL A 15 15.35 -9.22 8.73
N SER A 16 14.74 -8.43 7.85
CA SER A 16 14.56 -8.74 6.43
C SER A 16 14.25 -7.41 5.75
N VAL A 17 15.20 -6.91 4.97
CA VAL A 17 15.05 -5.66 4.21
C VAL A 17 14.08 -5.94 3.06
N TRP A 18 12.80 -5.70 3.28
CA TRP A 18 11.74 -5.80 2.27
C TRP A 18 11.63 -4.47 1.52
N LEU A 19 11.64 -4.52 0.19
CA LEU A 19 11.99 -3.37 -0.66
C LEU A 19 10.93 -3.09 -1.69
N ILE A 20 10.29 -1.94 -1.51
CA ILE A 20 8.93 -1.80 -1.97
C ILE A 20 8.69 -0.61 -2.90
N LYS A 21 8.22 -0.89 -4.12
CA LYS A 21 7.66 0.10 -5.04
C LYS A 21 6.43 0.72 -4.42
N THR A 22 6.36 2.06 -4.28
CA THR A 22 5.18 2.68 -3.68
C THR A 22 4.26 3.40 -4.68
N PRO A 23 3.16 2.78 -5.18
CA PRO A 23 2.13 3.51 -5.91
C PRO A 23 1.34 4.45 -4.98
N PHE A 24 1.12 5.66 -5.47
CA PHE A 24 0.28 6.64 -4.79
C PHE A 24 -1.19 6.44 -5.13
N ARG A 25 -2.01 6.22 -4.10
CA ARG A 25 -3.47 6.10 -4.21
C ARG A 25 -4.13 7.26 -3.50
N ILE A 26 -4.97 7.98 -4.23
CA ILE A 26 -5.81 9.06 -3.69
C ILE A 26 -7.19 8.50 -3.38
N GLY A 27 -7.75 8.87 -2.23
CA GLY A 27 -9.05 8.38 -1.79
C GLY A 27 -9.67 9.16 -0.64
N ASP A 28 -10.84 8.72 -0.21
CA ASP A 28 -11.59 9.31 0.88
C ASP A 28 -11.37 8.52 2.18
N PHE A 29 -11.30 9.23 3.31
CA PHE A 29 -11.20 8.60 4.63
C PHE A 29 -12.45 8.87 5.47
N TYR A 30 -13.11 7.80 5.91
CA TYR A 30 -14.34 7.86 6.69
C TYR A 30 -14.03 7.58 8.16
N ARG A 31 -14.02 8.61 9.02
CA ARG A 31 -13.75 8.46 10.47
C ARG A 31 -14.84 7.69 11.21
N GLY A 32 -16.08 7.69 10.70
CA GLY A 32 -17.17 6.93 11.31
C GLY A 32 -16.92 5.42 11.36
N CYS A 33 -16.29 4.84 10.33
CA CYS A 33 -15.89 3.42 10.31
C CYS A 33 -14.37 3.18 10.25
N GLY A 34 -13.55 4.24 10.17
CA GLY A 34 -12.08 4.14 10.11
C GLY A 34 -11.53 3.61 8.77
N HIS A 35 -12.33 3.60 7.71
CA HIS A 35 -11.95 3.01 6.42
C HIS A 35 -11.47 4.06 5.41
N PHE A 36 -10.42 3.71 4.66
CA PHE A 36 -9.93 4.45 3.51
C PHE A 36 -10.45 3.81 2.22
N HIS A 37 -11.15 4.59 1.39
CA HIS A 37 -11.64 4.17 0.09
C HIS A 37 -10.85 4.87 -1.02
N GLY A 38 -10.01 4.11 -1.72
CA GLY A 38 -9.28 4.60 -2.89
C GLY A 38 -10.21 4.95 -4.04
N ARG A 39 -10.01 6.12 -4.66
CA ARG A 39 -10.71 6.52 -5.89
C ARG A 39 -9.88 6.27 -7.13
N TYR A 40 -8.63 6.73 -7.13
CA TYR A 40 -7.75 6.61 -8.29
C TYR A 40 -6.28 6.61 -7.86
N TYR A 41 -5.45 6.08 -8.74
CA TYR A 41 -4.00 6.15 -8.62
C TYR A 41 -3.50 7.40 -9.34
N THR A 42 -2.50 8.06 -8.79
CA THR A 42 -1.88 9.22 -9.46
C THR A 42 -0.93 8.80 -10.58
N GLY A 43 -0.61 7.50 -10.69
CA GLY A 43 0.45 7.01 -11.58
C GLY A 43 1.85 7.35 -11.08
N GLU A 44 1.97 8.12 -10.00
CA GLU A 44 3.24 8.35 -9.32
C GLU A 44 3.64 7.05 -8.60
N THR A 45 4.84 6.57 -8.90
CA THR A 45 5.45 5.45 -8.19
C THR A 45 6.80 5.89 -7.68
N ILE A 46 7.07 5.69 -6.39
CA ILE A 46 8.42 5.89 -5.87
C ILE A 46 9.23 4.61 -5.99
N ASP A 47 10.48 4.78 -6.41
CA ASP A 47 11.47 3.72 -6.44
C ASP A 47 12.03 3.50 -5.03
N CYS A 48 12.05 2.26 -4.56
CA CYS A 48 12.66 1.91 -3.26
C CYS A 48 14.19 2.00 -3.25
N ASN A 49 14.81 2.30 -4.38
CA ASN A 49 16.25 2.43 -4.59
C ASN A 49 17.06 1.24 -4.07
N ASN A 50 16.58 0.02 -4.32
CA ASN A 50 17.26 -1.16 -3.84
C ASN A 50 17.67 -2.17 -4.91
N VAL A 51 18.92 -2.59 -4.79
CA VAL A 51 19.60 -3.57 -5.64
C VAL A 51 18.92 -4.93 -5.74
N CYS A 52 18.16 -5.34 -4.72
CA CYS A 52 17.44 -6.61 -4.66
C CYS A 52 15.96 -6.52 -5.04
N CYS A 53 15.43 -5.32 -5.30
CA CYS A 53 14.06 -5.16 -5.80
C CYS A 53 14.04 -5.32 -7.32
N LYS A 54 13.23 -6.23 -7.85
CA LYS A 54 13.13 -6.49 -9.31
C LYS A 54 12.73 -5.24 -10.10
N THR A 55 11.91 -4.41 -9.48
CA THR A 55 11.31 -3.24 -10.11
C THR A 55 12.04 -1.93 -9.83
N SER A 56 13.14 -1.96 -9.09
CA SER A 56 13.92 -0.76 -8.77
C SER A 56 14.87 -0.37 -9.88
N ARG A 57 15.11 0.93 -10.05
CA ARG A 57 16.16 1.48 -10.92
C ARG A 57 17.56 0.99 -10.56
N PHE A 58 17.80 0.65 -9.30
CA PHE A 58 19.08 0.15 -8.81
C PHE A 58 19.19 -1.37 -8.87
N HIS A 59 18.18 -2.06 -9.39
CA HIS A 59 18.18 -3.51 -9.54
C HIS A 59 19.49 -4.00 -10.18
N LYS A 60 20.18 -4.92 -9.49
CA LYS A 60 21.52 -5.37 -9.90
C LYS A 60 21.53 -6.27 -11.14
N HIS A 61 20.46 -7.06 -11.36
CA HIS A 61 20.40 -8.06 -12.43
C HIS A 61 19.60 -7.57 -13.65
N LYS A 62 19.86 -6.35 -14.16
CA LYS A 62 19.09 -5.78 -15.29
C LYS A 62 19.12 -6.62 -16.57
N THR A 63 20.20 -7.38 -16.77
CA THR A 63 20.44 -8.20 -17.96
C THR A 63 20.03 -9.66 -17.80
N ALA A 64 19.65 -10.11 -16.59
CA ALA A 64 19.23 -11.48 -16.37
C ALA A 64 17.71 -11.62 -16.55
N ASN A 65 17.27 -12.33 -17.58
CA ASN A 65 15.86 -12.47 -17.90
C ASN A 65 15.04 -13.22 -16.84
N ASN A 66 15.67 -14.05 -16.00
CA ASN A 66 15.00 -14.84 -14.97
C ASN A 66 15.60 -14.59 -13.58
N CYS A 67 15.68 -13.32 -13.16
CA CYS A 67 16.12 -13.02 -11.80
C CYS A 67 15.01 -13.38 -10.77
N GLY A 68 15.39 -14.09 -9.70
CA GLY A 68 14.50 -14.45 -8.59
C GLY A 68 14.27 -13.32 -7.57
N CYS A 69 14.55 -12.07 -7.94
CA CYS A 69 14.36 -10.94 -7.04
C CYS A 69 12.88 -10.66 -6.81
N ALA A 70 12.50 -10.35 -5.58
CA ALA A 70 11.13 -10.02 -5.24
C ALA A 70 10.71 -8.71 -5.90
N GLU A 71 9.49 -8.70 -6.42
CA GLU A 71 8.73 -7.48 -6.71
C GLU A 71 7.90 -7.18 -5.46
N VAL A 72 8.02 -5.98 -4.92
CA VAL A 72 7.24 -5.59 -3.75
C VAL A 72 6.53 -4.29 -4.06
N VAL A 73 5.26 -4.19 -3.65
CA VAL A 73 4.39 -3.04 -3.89
C VAL A 73 3.79 -2.57 -2.54
N ILE A 74 3.97 -1.31 -2.13
CA ILE A 74 3.42 -0.67 -0.91
C ILE A 74 2.52 0.40 -1.48
N GLU A 75 1.30 0.52 -1.00
CA GLU A 75 0.51 1.66 -1.41
C GLU A 75 0.71 2.87 -0.48
N GLU A 76 1.09 4.01 -1.04
CA GLU A 76 1.09 5.28 -0.31
C GLU A 76 -0.27 5.95 -0.47
N ARG A 77 -1.02 6.04 0.63
CA ARG A 77 -2.39 6.55 0.63
C ARG A 77 -2.39 8.04 0.90
N ARG A 78 -2.92 8.83 -0.04
CA ARG A 78 -3.19 10.26 0.14
C ARG A 78 -4.69 10.47 0.30
N ILE A 79 -5.07 11.17 1.37
CA ILE A 79 -6.47 11.49 1.66
C ILE A 79 -6.85 12.74 0.88
N GLN A 80 -7.84 12.62 -0.01
CA GLN A 80 -8.45 13.74 -0.71
C GLN A 80 -9.52 14.41 0.18
N ASN A 81 -10.43 13.62 0.74
CA ASN A 81 -11.49 14.10 1.60
C ASN A 81 -11.55 13.30 2.90
N MET A 82 -11.94 13.98 3.98
CA MET A 82 -12.15 13.37 5.29
C MET A 82 -13.59 13.58 5.75
N PHE A 83 -14.34 12.48 5.85
CA PHE A 83 -15.74 12.49 6.27
C PHE A 83 -15.89 11.99 7.71
N GLN A 84 -16.72 12.67 8.50
CA GLN A 84 -17.03 12.29 9.89
C GLN A 84 -18.23 11.34 10.01
N ILE A 85 -18.74 10.85 8.87
CA ILE A 85 -19.85 9.90 8.78
C ILE A 85 -19.32 8.50 8.40
N PRO A 86 -20.05 7.42 8.70
CA PRO A 86 -19.73 6.10 8.17
C PRO A 86 -19.95 6.06 6.65
N PHE A 87 -19.13 5.27 5.95
CA PHE A 87 -19.39 4.94 4.54
C PHE A 87 -20.68 4.11 4.42
N PRO A 88 -21.56 4.34 3.43
CA PRO A 88 -22.84 3.63 3.34
C PRO A 88 -22.74 2.10 3.33
N GLU A 89 -21.65 1.54 2.77
CA GLU A 89 -21.41 0.10 2.73
C GLU A 89 -20.55 -0.42 3.88
N CYS A 90 -20.05 0.45 4.76
CA CYS A 90 -19.49 0.00 6.03
C CYS A 90 -20.64 -0.61 6.84
N GLN A 91 -20.65 -1.94 6.99
CA GLN A 91 -21.59 -2.61 7.88
C GLN A 91 -21.46 -1.94 9.26
N ARG A 92 -22.55 -1.33 9.74
CA ARG A 92 -22.62 -0.84 11.12
C ARG A 92 -22.38 -2.06 12.00
N ILE A 93 -21.22 -2.13 12.65
CA ILE A 93 -20.98 -3.10 13.70
C ILE A 93 -21.83 -2.63 14.88
N THR A 94 -23.13 -2.93 14.85
CA THR A 94 -23.98 -2.86 16.03
C THR A 94 -23.51 -3.97 16.95
N ARG A 95 -22.88 -3.59 18.05
CA ARG A 95 -22.44 -4.49 19.11
C ARG A 95 -23.63 -4.91 19.96
#